data_AF-A0A7V2G564-F1
#
_entry.id   AF-A0A7V2G564-F1
#
_cell.length_a   1.000
_cell.length_b   1.000
_cell.length_c   1.000
_cell.angle_alpha   90.00
_cell.angle_beta   90.00
_cell.angle_gamma   90.00
#
_symmetry.space_group_name_H-M   'P 1'
#
loop_
_entity.id
_entity.type
_entity.pdbx_description
1 polymer ?
#
loop_
_entity_poly.entity_id
_entity_poly.type
_entity_poly.pdbx_seq_one_letter_code
_entity_poly.pdbx_strand_id
1 'polypeptide(L)'
;VRNFDYRSDTDFDAVWETRTVRLSSLTGVDLFINYWGSPWMAHPIVSFQFADARPLAFSIETRKTVGESYSAIGGIYRQYELIYLVADERDLVRLRTNIRKGETAYVYRTTLDVGEARQRLLEYVASINGLADRPQWYNALDKNCTTAIRTQHPATDRSAWDWRILVNGKMDELFYARGVLRTGGLPFAELRRQALVNAAAKSADRDPEFSRRIREERAGFGADG
;
A
#
# COMPACT_ATOMS: atom_id res chain seq x y z
N VAL A 1 4.23 -13.82 -6.75
CA VAL A 1 4.35 -12.83 -5.66
C VAL A 1 5.81 -12.46 -5.50
N ARG A 2 6.13 -11.17 -5.56
CA ARG A 2 7.49 -10.67 -5.30
C ARG A 2 7.81 -10.81 -3.81
N ASN A 3 8.97 -11.35 -3.46
CA ASN A 3 9.36 -11.53 -2.07
C ASN A 3 10.86 -11.26 -1.90
N PHE A 4 11.29 -10.06 -2.27
CA PHE A 4 12.70 -9.72 -2.31
C PHE A 4 13.26 -9.56 -0.89
N ASP A 5 14.47 -10.06 -0.65
CA ASP A 5 15.21 -9.81 0.60
C ASP A 5 16.37 -8.84 0.36
N TYR A 6 16.31 -7.70 1.03
CA TYR A 6 17.19 -6.57 0.82
C TYR A 6 18.32 -6.53 1.86
N ARG A 7 19.54 -6.32 1.38
CA ARG A 7 20.73 -5.94 2.17
C ARG A 7 21.00 -4.43 2.05
N SER A 8 20.78 -3.87 0.87
CA SER A 8 20.73 -2.42 0.61
C SER A 8 19.63 -2.09 -0.40
N ASP A 9 19.54 -0.83 -0.85
CA ASP A 9 18.62 -0.41 -1.91
C ASP A 9 18.97 -0.97 -3.30
N THR A 10 20.18 -1.49 -3.44
CA THR A 10 20.80 -1.94 -4.70
C THR A 10 21.34 -3.37 -4.64
N ASP A 11 21.45 -3.96 -3.43
CA ASP A 11 21.83 -5.34 -3.19
C ASP A 11 20.68 -6.10 -2.52
N PHE A 12 20.09 -7.05 -3.25
CA PHE A 12 18.95 -7.83 -2.81
C PHE A 12 18.83 -9.15 -3.56
N ASP A 13 18.21 -10.14 -2.93
CA ASP A 13 17.84 -11.40 -3.56
C ASP A 13 16.47 -11.28 -4.20
N ALA A 14 16.43 -11.38 -5.53
CA ALA A 14 15.20 -11.26 -6.31
C ALA A 14 14.39 -12.56 -6.32
N VAL A 15 13.64 -12.82 -5.24
CA VAL A 15 12.82 -14.03 -5.10
C VAL A 15 11.39 -13.78 -5.61
N TRP A 16 10.90 -14.71 -6.45
CA TRP A 16 9.52 -14.77 -6.90
C TRP A 16 8.90 -16.10 -6.45
N GLU A 17 7.79 -16.02 -5.73
CA GLU A 17 7.09 -17.22 -5.26
C GLU A 17 5.69 -17.36 -5.88
N THR A 18 5.28 -18.60 -6.11
CA THR A 18 3.87 -18.92 -6.37
C THR A 18 3.17 -19.05 -5.03
N ARG A 19 2.08 -18.29 -4.83
CA ARG A 19 1.29 -18.31 -3.59
C ARG A 19 -0.17 -18.54 -3.94
N THR A 20 -0.78 -19.51 -3.26
CA THR A 20 -2.22 -19.75 -3.30
C THR A 20 -2.83 -19.23 -2.01
N VAL A 21 -3.86 -18.39 -2.12
CA VAL A 21 -4.62 -17.87 -0.99
C VAL A 21 -6.10 -18.23 -1.12
N ARG A 22 -6.77 -18.45 0.01
CA ARG A 22 -8.21 -18.70 0.01
C ARG A 22 -8.96 -17.40 0.23
N LEU A 23 -9.87 -17.04 -0.69
CA LEU A 23 -10.70 -15.85 -0.50
C LEU A 23 -11.61 -15.96 0.72
N SER A 24 -11.89 -17.18 1.20
CA SER A 24 -12.65 -17.45 2.44
C SER A 24 -11.86 -17.20 3.71
N SER A 25 -10.53 -17.12 3.65
CA SER A 25 -9.68 -16.83 4.81
C SER A 25 -9.29 -15.36 4.90
N LEU A 26 -9.80 -14.49 4.03
CA LEU A 26 -9.56 -13.06 4.07
C LEU A 26 -10.16 -12.46 5.35
N THR A 27 -9.34 -11.77 6.14
CA THR A 27 -9.74 -11.21 7.45
C THR A 27 -9.84 -9.69 7.47
N GLY A 28 -9.25 -9.01 6.49
CA GLY A 28 -9.35 -7.56 6.38
C GLY A 28 -8.36 -6.95 5.39
N VAL A 29 -8.39 -5.62 5.34
CA VAL A 29 -7.51 -4.82 4.50
C VAL A 29 -6.82 -3.76 5.34
N ASP A 30 -5.51 -3.71 5.19
CA ASP A 30 -4.67 -2.70 5.80
C ASP A 30 -4.14 -1.74 4.75
N LEU A 31 -4.03 -0.48 5.14
CA LEU A 31 -3.49 0.57 4.31
C LEU A 31 -2.18 1.06 4.90
N PHE A 32 -1.13 0.95 4.11
CA PHE A 32 0.13 1.62 4.40
C PHE A 32 0.20 2.93 3.64
N ILE A 33 0.65 3.98 4.33
CA ILE A 33 0.90 5.28 3.73
C ILE A 33 2.34 5.63 4.04
N ASN A 34 3.17 5.65 3.00
CA ASN A 34 4.59 5.91 3.13
C ASN A 34 4.96 7.27 2.55
N TYR A 35 5.65 8.11 3.31
CA TYR A 35 6.10 9.43 2.89
C TYR A 35 7.59 9.44 2.62
N TRP A 36 8.01 10.13 1.55
CA TRP A 36 9.40 10.40 1.24
C TRP A 36 9.55 11.84 0.77
N GLY A 37 10.51 12.57 1.35
CA GLY A 37 10.87 13.94 0.96
C GLY A 37 9.84 15.02 1.30
N SER A 38 8.54 14.83 1.06
CA SER A 38 7.47 15.82 1.26
C SER A 38 6.27 15.26 2.01
N PRO A 39 5.66 16.01 2.94
CA PRO A 39 4.41 15.61 3.62
C PRO A 39 3.19 15.59 2.67
N TRP A 40 3.32 16.14 1.47
CA TRP A 40 2.24 16.17 0.47
C TRP A 40 2.28 14.98 -0.49
N MET A 41 3.35 14.19 -0.46
CA MET A 41 3.54 13.03 -1.33
C MET A 41 3.64 11.78 -0.48
N ALA A 42 2.71 10.87 -0.69
CA ALA A 42 2.74 9.56 -0.07
C ALA A 42 2.63 8.43 -1.10
N HIS A 43 2.87 7.22 -0.64
CA HIS A 43 2.92 6.03 -1.47
C HIS A 43 2.01 5.02 -0.80
N PRO A 44 0.77 4.90 -1.28
CA PRO A 44 -0.19 4.00 -0.72
C PRO A 44 0.14 2.56 -1.11
N ILE A 45 0.10 1.66 -0.14
CA ILE A 45 0.16 0.21 -0.36
C ILE A 45 -1.05 -0.39 0.33
N VAL A 46 -1.78 -1.23 -0.39
CA VAL A 46 -2.91 -1.98 0.16
C VAL A 46 -2.43 -3.38 0.50
N SER A 47 -2.72 -3.87 1.70
CA SER A 47 -2.31 -5.21 2.14
C SER A 47 -3.51 -6.02 2.61
N PHE A 48 -3.80 -7.10 1.88
CA PHE A 48 -4.88 -8.03 2.19
C PHE A 48 -4.40 -9.06 3.22
N GLN A 49 -5.15 -9.16 4.33
CA GLN A 49 -4.82 -10.02 5.45
C GLN A 49 -5.58 -11.34 5.34
N PHE A 50 -4.92 -12.45 5.66
CA PHE A 50 -5.51 -13.78 5.64
C PHE A 50 -5.27 -14.50 6.97
N ALA A 51 -6.21 -15.35 7.38
CA ALA A 51 -6.11 -16.12 8.62
C ALA A 51 -5.11 -17.29 8.52
N ASP A 52 -4.85 -17.76 7.29
CA ASP A 52 -4.09 -18.99 7.01
C ASP A 52 -2.95 -18.78 6.00
N ALA A 53 -2.65 -17.53 5.67
CA ALA A 53 -1.61 -17.17 4.72
C ALA A 53 -0.96 -15.83 5.09
N ARG A 54 0.28 -15.63 4.65
CA ARG A 54 0.96 -14.34 4.78
C ARG A 54 0.22 -13.25 4.01
N PRO A 55 0.24 -11.99 4.48
CA PRO A 55 -0.42 -10.89 3.79
C PRO A 55 0.03 -10.73 2.34
N LEU A 56 -0.92 -10.36 1.47
CA LEU A 56 -0.67 -10.09 0.06
C LEU A 56 -0.81 -8.59 -0.19
N ALA A 57 0.30 -7.95 -0.54
CA ALA A 57 0.36 -6.50 -0.67
C ALA A 57 0.45 -6.07 -2.13
N PHE A 58 -0.25 -4.98 -2.43
CA PHE A 58 -0.36 -4.36 -3.74
C PHE A 58 0.20 -2.95 -3.67
N SER A 59 1.21 -2.71 -4.51
CA SER A 59 1.83 -1.41 -4.69
C SER A 59 1.71 -0.99 -6.14
N ILE A 60 1.15 0.18 -6.41
CA ILE A 60 1.13 0.73 -7.77
C ILE A 60 2.34 1.66 -7.87
N GLU A 61 3.32 1.27 -8.66
CA GLU A 61 4.57 1.99 -8.82
C GLU A 61 4.68 2.60 -10.22
N THR A 62 5.55 3.59 -10.37
CA THR A 62 6.01 4.05 -11.67
C THR A 62 7.18 3.18 -12.15
N ARG A 63 7.08 2.65 -13.37
CA ARG A 63 8.17 1.95 -14.05
C ARG A 63 9.14 3.00 -14.60
N LYS A 64 10.38 2.98 -14.12
CA LYS A 64 11.46 3.82 -14.66
C LYS A 64 12.03 3.21 -15.94
N THR A 65 12.34 4.07 -16.91
CA THR A 65 13.18 3.70 -18.06
C THR A 65 14.62 3.54 -17.58
N VAL A 66 15.37 2.55 -18.11
CA VAL A 66 16.78 2.36 -17.77
C VAL A 66 17.57 3.60 -18.20
N GLY A 67 18.15 4.33 -17.23
CA GLY A 67 18.94 5.55 -17.46
C GLY A 67 18.32 6.86 -16.91
N GLU A 68 17.11 6.84 -16.35
CA GLU A 68 16.47 8.05 -15.79
C GLU A 68 16.67 8.20 -14.27
N SER A 69 17.10 9.39 -13.84
CA SER A 69 17.20 9.77 -12.42
C SER A 69 15.84 10.18 -11.84
N TYR A 70 15.57 9.80 -10.58
CA TYR A 70 14.32 10.14 -9.91
C TYR A 70 14.30 11.61 -9.48
N SER A 71 13.35 12.38 -10.00
CA SER A 71 13.04 13.72 -9.48
C SER A 71 11.68 13.68 -8.79
N ALA A 72 11.63 14.08 -7.52
CA ALA A 72 10.39 14.20 -6.75
C ALA A 72 9.35 15.11 -7.42
N ILE A 73 9.81 16.15 -8.13
CA ILE A 73 8.96 17.08 -8.90
C ILE A 73 8.74 16.55 -10.32
N GLY A 74 9.78 16.03 -10.97
CA GLY A 74 9.69 15.47 -12.33
C GLY A 74 8.91 14.14 -12.42
N GLY A 75 8.74 13.44 -11.30
CA GLY A 75 7.97 12.20 -11.15
C GLY A 75 6.47 12.38 -11.37
N ILE A 76 5.97 13.60 -11.11
CA ILE A 76 4.56 13.99 -11.30
C ILE A 76 4.28 14.35 -12.77
N TYR A 77 5.29 14.85 -13.50
CA TYR A 77 5.12 15.44 -14.83
C TYR A 77 5.70 14.62 -16.00
N ARG A 78 6.36 13.49 -15.75
CA ARG A 78 6.90 12.63 -16.82
C ARG A 78 6.17 11.30 -16.97
N GLN A 79 6.15 10.83 -18.21
CA GLN A 79 5.41 9.71 -18.78
C GLN A 79 5.90 8.34 -18.26
N TYR A 80 5.68 8.02 -16.98
CA TYR A 80 6.00 6.69 -16.48
C TYR A 80 4.82 5.74 -16.65
N GLU A 81 5.08 4.54 -17.19
CA GLU A 81 4.12 3.44 -17.15
C GLU A 81 3.85 3.07 -15.68
N LEU A 82 2.59 2.99 -15.27
CA LEU A 82 2.22 2.43 -13.96
C LEU A 82 2.34 0.90 -14.04
N ILE A 83 2.97 0.30 -13.04
CA ILE A 83 3.01 -1.14 -12.83
C ILE A 83 2.32 -1.49 -11.51
N TYR A 84 1.61 -2.62 -11.51
CA TYR A 84 1.10 -3.22 -10.28
C TYR A 84 2.12 -4.22 -9.77
N LEU A 85 2.65 -3.97 -8.58
CA LEU A 85 3.46 -4.93 -7.86
C LEU A 85 2.59 -5.71 -6.88
N VAL A 86 2.56 -7.02 -7.06
CA VAL A 86 1.99 -7.97 -6.10
C VAL A 86 3.14 -8.61 -5.33
N ALA A 87 3.23 -8.32 -4.05
CA ALA A 87 4.37 -8.67 -3.23
C ALA A 87 3.98 -9.19 -1.85
N ASP A 88 4.93 -9.85 -1.19
CA ASP A 88 4.88 -10.04 0.25
C ASP A 88 4.89 -8.67 0.94
N GLU A 89 4.14 -8.52 2.03
CA GLU A 89 4.08 -7.25 2.74
C GLU A 89 5.45 -6.88 3.34
N ARG A 90 6.19 -7.85 3.87
CA ARG A 90 7.51 -7.61 4.44
C ARG A 90 8.45 -7.05 3.39
N ASP A 91 8.43 -7.58 2.16
CA ASP A 91 9.21 -7.05 1.04
C ASP A 91 8.96 -5.53 0.88
N LEU A 92 7.69 -5.13 0.70
CA LEU A 92 7.36 -3.72 0.43
C LEU A 92 7.63 -2.79 1.61
N VAL A 93 7.28 -3.22 2.83
CA VAL A 93 7.33 -2.37 4.02
C VAL A 93 8.75 -2.28 4.58
N ARG A 94 9.48 -3.40 4.65
CA ARG A 94 10.86 -3.43 5.14
C ARG A 94 11.81 -2.62 4.25
N LEU A 95 11.62 -2.65 2.93
CA LEU A 95 12.37 -1.82 2.00
C LEU A 95 12.28 -0.33 2.38
N ARG A 96 11.09 0.14 2.77
CA ARG A 96 10.82 1.55 3.08
C ARG A 96 11.23 1.94 4.50
N THR A 97 11.14 1.01 5.44
CA THR A 97 11.34 1.30 6.87
C THR A 97 12.75 1.01 7.37
N ASN A 98 13.40 -0.04 6.85
CA ASN A 98 14.68 -0.55 7.34
C ASN A 98 15.83 -0.22 6.37
N ILE A 99 15.56 -0.30 5.07
CA ILE A 99 16.60 -0.21 4.03
C ILE A 99 16.76 1.24 3.56
N ARG A 100 15.72 1.84 2.99
CA ARG A 100 15.74 3.22 2.51
C ARG A 100 15.77 4.21 3.67
N LYS A 101 16.47 5.33 3.47
CA LYS A 101 16.62 6.39 4.48
C LYS A 101 15.67 7.53 4.20
N GLY A 102 15.16 8.17 5.25
CA GLY A 102 14.29 9.34 5.15
C GLY A 102 12.83 9.03 4.79
N GLU A 103 12.43 7.76 4.76
CA GLU A 103 11.03 7.37 4.54
C GLU A 103 10.30 7.14 5.87
N THR A 104 9.03 7.54 5.92
CA THR A 104 8.16 7.39 7.10
C THR A 104 6.90 6.63 6.70
N ALA A 105 6.66 5.49 7.34
CA ALA A 105 5.54 4.62 7.02
C ALA A 105 4.54 4.53 8.17
N TYR A 106 3.26 4.59 7.81
CA TYR A 106 2.12 4.42 8.70
C TYR A 106 1.30 3.22 8.26
N VAL A 107 0.66 2.50 9.20
CA VAL A 107 -0.29 1.42 8.92
C VAL A 107 -1.63 1.69 9.58
N TYR A 108 -2.72 1.48 8.83
CA TYR A 108 -4.08 1.65 9.31
C TYR A 108 -4.94 0.43 8.94
N ARG A 109 -5.75 -0.05 9.88
CA ARG A 109 -6.81 -1.03 9.59
C ARG A 109 -8.01 -0.31 9.01
N THR A 110 -8.56 -0.83 7.91
CA THR A 110 -9.80 -0.30 7.33
C THR A 110 -11.06 -0.85 8.02
N THR A 111 -12.18 -0.16 7.86
CA THR A 111 -13.52 -0.59 8.32
C THR A 111 -14.24 -1.51 7.34
N LEU A 112 -13.61 -1.83 6.19
CA LEU A 112 -14.20 -2.71 5.18
C LEU A 112 -14.58 -4.07 5.77
N ASP A 113 -15.78 -4.54 5.45
CA ASP A 113 -16.16 -5.91 5.78
C ASP A 113 -15.46 -6.92 4.86
N VAL A 114 -15.58 -8.22 5.19
CA VAL A 114 -14.91 -9.30 4.43
C VAL A 114 -15.43 -9.38 2.98
N GLY A 115 -16.69 -9.06 2.73
CA GLY A 115 -17.28 -9.04 1.40
C GLY A 115 -16.70 -7.92 0.55
N GLU A 116 -16.66 -6.70 1.10
CA GLU A 116 -16.03 -5.54 0.46
C GLU A 116 -14.54 -5.77 0.22
N ALA A 117 -13.82 -6.29 1.21
CA ALA A 117 -12.41 -6.63 1.10
C ALA A 117 -12.15 -7.65 -0.03
N ARG A 118 -13.00 -8.68 -0.14
CA ARG A 118 -12.91 -9.67 -1.24
C ARG A 118 -13.15 -9.01 -2.59
N GLN A 119 -14.15 -8.12 -2.69
CA GLN A 119 -14.40 -7.38 -3.92
C GLN A 119 -13.17 -6.57 -4.32
N ARG A 120 -12.56 -5.82 -3.40
CA ARG A 120 -11.33 -5.06 -3.67
C ARG A 120 -10.19 -5.93 -4.16
N LEU A 121 -9.96 -7.08 -3.54
CA LEU A 121 -8.92 -8.01 -3.98
C LEU A 121 -9.16 -8.49 -5.41
N LEU A 122 -10.41 -8.86 -5.73
CA LEU A 122 -10.78 -9.30 -7.07
C LEU A 122 -10.66 -8.18 -8.12
N GLU A 123 -10.93 -6.92 -7.76
CA GLU A 123 -10.70 -5.75 -8.62
C GLU A 123 -9.22 -5.58 -8.98
N TYR A 124 -8.32 -5.76 -8.02
CA TYR A 124 -6.87 -5.77 -8.27
C TYR A 124 -6.48 -6.92 -9.20
N VAL A 125 -6.96 -8.14 -8.94
CA VAL A 125 -6.68 -9.33 -9.76
C VAL A 125 -7.16 -9.13 -11.19
N ALA A 126 -8.39 -8.66 -11.38
CA ALA A 126 -8.96 -8.38 -12.69
C ALA A 126 -8.16 -7.31 -13.45
N SER A 127 -7.73 -6.25 -12.75
CA SER A 127 -6.90 -5.19 -13.34
C SER A 127 -5.55 -5.72 -13.83
N ILE A 128 -4.90 -6.58 -13.03
CA ILE A 128 -3.58 -7.15 -13.36
C ILE A 128 -3.69 -8.16 -14.51
N ASN A 129 -4.70 -9.04 -14.48
CA ASN A 129 -4.96 -9.98 -15.57
C ASN A 129 -5.26 -9.23 -16.87
N GLY A 130 -6.10 -8.18 -16.81
CA GLY A 130 -6.38 -7.34 -17.96
C GLY A 130 -5.14 -6.67 -18.54
N LEU A 131 -4.17 -6.28 -17.70
CA LEU A 131 -2.89 -5.75 -18.14
C LEU A 131 -1.94 -6.79 -18.73
N ALA A 132 -1.98 -8.02 -18.22
CA ALA A 132 -1.22 -9.14 -18.78
C ALA A 132 -1.72 -9.48 -20.19
N ASP A 133 -3.05 -9.47 -20.39
CA ASP A 133 -3.67 -9.76 -21.68
C ASP A 133 -3.54 -8.59 -22.68
N ARG A 134 -3.74 -7.36 -22.20
CA ARG A 134 -3.73 -6.13 -23.02
C ARG A 134 -2.91 -5.05 -22.32
N PRO A 135 -1.58 -5.00 -22.53
CA PRO A 135 -0.73 -3.97 -21.96
C PRO A 135 -1.26 -2.58 -22.29
N GLN A 136 -1.38 -1.72 -21.26
CA GLN A 136 -1.82 -0.34 -21.42
C GLN A 136 -0.70 0.63 -21.04
N TRP A 137 -0.53 1.67 -21.86
CA TRP A 137 0.31 2.81 -21.52
C TRP A 137 -0.44 3.72 -20.55
N TYR A 138 0.15 3.95 -19.38
CA TYR A 138 -0.38 4.88 -18.40
C TYR A 138 0.39 6.19 -18.50
N ASN A 139 -0.32 7.30 -18.75
CA ASN A 139 0.26 8.63 -18.63
C ASN A 139 0.11 9.12 -17.18
N ALA A 140 1.23 9.44 -16.52
CA ALA A 140 1.27 9.82 -15.11
C ALA A 140 0.46 11.09 -14.77
N LEU A 141 0.24 11.97 -15.76
CA LEU A 141 -0.52 13.23 -15.58
C LEU A 141 -1.99 12.99 -15.19
N ASP A 142 -2.61 11.92 -15.72
CA ASP A 142 -4.02 11.58 -15.44
C ASP A 142 -4.17 10.37 -14.50
N LYS A 143 -3.11 9.54 -14.40
CA LYS A 143 -3.14 8.25 -13.70
C LYS A 143 -1.92 8.12 -12.78
N ASN A 144 -2.08 8.52 -11.51
CA ASN A 144 -1.19 8.17 -10.41
C ASN A 144 -1.72 6.93 -9.66
N CYS A 145 -1.00 6.41 -8.67
CA CYS A 145 -1.42 5.23 -7.90
C CYS A 145 -2.81 5.39 -7.26
N THR A 146 -3.13 6.58 -6.73
CA THR A 146 -4.42 6.87 -6.09
C THR A 146 -5.56 6.97 -7.10
N THR A 147 -5.34 7.62 -8.25
CA THR A 147 -6.35 7.70 -9.31
C THR A 147 -6.51 6.36 -10.02
N ALA A 148 -5.46 5.54 -10.13
CA ALA A 148 -5.52 4.17 -10.65
C ALA A 148 -6.45 3.29 -9.80
N ILE A 149 -6.29 3.30 -8.47
CA ILE A 149 -7.20 2.61 -7.53
C ILE A 149 -8.64 3.11 -7.71
N ARG A 150 -8.85 4.44 -7.79
CA ARG A 150 -10.19 5.01 -8.01
C ARG A 150 -10.83 4.55 -9.32
N THR A 151 -10.05 4.47 -10.40
CA THR A 151 -10.59 4.11 -11.72
C THR A 151 -11.05 2.67 -11.85
N GLN A 152 -10.72 1.80 -10.88
CA GLN A 152 -11.29 0.45 -10.78
C GLN A 152 -12.80 0.49 -10.50
N HIS A 153 -13.36 1.62 -10.06
CA HIS A 153 -14.81 1.78 -9.89
C HIS A 153 -15.52 2.33 -11.14
N PRO A 154 -16.75 1.85 -11.43
CA PRO A 154 -17.66 2.48 -12.38
C PRO A 154 -17.86 3.96 -12.06
N ALA A 155 -18.04 4.80 -13.07
CA ALA A 155 -18.16 6.25 -12.87
C ALA A 155 -19.29 6.65 -11.91
N THR A 156 -20.36 5.85 -11.84
CA THR A 156 -21.52 6.02 -10.97
C THR A 156 -21.23 5.77 -9.49
N ASP A 157 -20.22 4.93 -9.19
CA ASP A 157 -19.89 4.48 -7.83
C ASP A 157 -18.59 5.12 -7.31
N ARG A 158 -18.01 6.06 -8.09
CA ARG A 158 -16.86 6.83 -7.65
C ARG A 158 -17.31 7.87 -6.63
N SER A 159 -16.66 7.91 -5.47
CA SER A 159 -16.82 9.06 -4.56
C SER A 159 -16.48 10.37 -5.28
N ALA A 160 -17.13 11.47 -4.89
CA ALA A 160 -16.89 12.81 -5.45
C ALA A 160 -15.39 13.16 -5.57
N TRP A 161 -15.06 13.89 -6.63
CA TRP A 161 -13.69 14.32 -6.96
C TRP A 161 -13.07 15.07 -5.76
N ASP A 162 -12.04 14.48 -5.17
CA ASP A 162 -11.35 15.02 -4.00
C ASP A 162 -9.89 15.33 -4.38
N TRP A 163 -9.48 16.59 -4.23
CA TRP A 163 -8.13 17.04 -4.61
C TRP A 163 -7.03 16.26 -3.86
N ARG A 164 -7.34 15.67 -2.70
CA ARG A 164 -6.42 14.81 -1.93
C ARG A 164 -6.10 13.49 -2.62
N ILE A 165 -6.80 13.13 -3.71
CA ILE A 165 -6.44 12.02 -4.61
C ILE A 165 -5.24 12.40 -5.48
N LEU A 166 -5.09 13.68 -5.83
CA LEU A 166 -3.91 14.22 -6.51
C LEU A 166 -2.76 14.46 -5.53
N VAL A 167 -3.08 14.92 -4.31
CA VAL A 167 -2.14 15.14 -3.21
C VAL A 167 -2.29 14.02 -2.17
N ASN A 168 -1.83 12.84 -2.55
CA ASN A 168 -2.04 11.61 -1.79
C ASN A 168 -1.38 11.59 -0.40
N GLY A 169 -0.52 12.56 -0.07
CA GLY A 169 -0.02 12.79 1.29
C GLY A 169 -1.10 13.13 2.33
N LYS A 170 -2.33 13.47 1.90
CA LYS A 170 -3.48 13.75 2.77
C LYS A 170 -4.55 12.66 2.77
N MET A 171 -4.22 11.48 2.26
CA MET A 171 -5.16 10.38 2.10
C MET A 171 -5.55 9.73 3.44
N ASP A 172 -4.64 9.66 4.42
CA ASP A 172 -4.94 9.21 5.79
C ASP A 172 -6.01 10.08 6.45
N GLU A 173 -5.85 11.41 6.37
CA GLU A 173 -6.78 12.39 6.91
C GLU A 173 -8.15 12.31 6.23
N LEU A 174 -8.16 12.10 4.90
CA LEU A 174 -9.38 11.86 4.13
C LEU A 174 -10.13 10.60 4.60
N PHE A 175 -9.42 9.48 4.70
CA PHE A 175 -10.02 8.21 5.09
C PHE A 175 -10.50 8.21 6.54
N TYR A 176 -9.78 8.89 7.43
CA TYR A 176 -10.26 9.16 8.79
C TYR A 176 -11.59 9.93 8.76
N ALA A 177 -11.64 11.07 8.05
CA ALA A 177 -12.83 11.91 7.98
C ALA A 177 -14.05 11.19 7.37
N ARG A 178 -13.82 10.20 6.50
CA ARG A 178 -14.87 9.38 5.88
C ARG A 178 -15.23 8.11 6.67
N GLY A 179 -14.63 7.88 7.84
CA GLY A 179 -14.91 6.69 8.65
C GLY A 179 -14.39 5.38 8.05
N VAL A 180 -13.41 5.46 7.14
CA VAL A 180 -12.81 4.29 6.45
C VAL A 180 -11.75 3.60 7.33
N LEU A 181 -11.24 4.28 8.35
CA LEU A 181 -10.20 3.75 9.24
C LEU A 181 -10.80 3.30 10.57
N ARG A 182 -10.35 2.17 11.09
CA ARG A 182 -10.66 1.77 12.47
C ARG A 182 -9.84 2.62 13.43
N THR A 183 -10.53 3.50 14.15
CA THR A 183 -9.88 4.52 14.97
C THR A 183 -9.72 4.11 16.43
N GLY A 184 -10.50 3.12 16.91
CA GLY A 184 -10.61 2.83 18.34
C GLY A 184 -11.14 4.01 19.16
N GLY A 185 -11.85 4.95 18.52
CA GLY A 185 -12.32 6.18 19.16
C GLY A 185 -11.25 7.28 19.29
N LEU A 186 -10.03 7.06 18.79
CA LEU A 186 -8.94 8.03 18.90
C LEU A 186 -9.13 9.21 17.95
N PRO A 187 -8.81 10.45 18.38
CA PRO A 187 -8.64 11.58 17.46
C PRO A 187 -7.57 11.30 16.40
N PHE A 188 -7.70 11.88 15.21
CA PHE A 188 -6.80 11.59 14.08
C PHE A 188 -5.30 11.78 14.42
N ALA A 189 -4.93 12.84 15.13
CA ALA A 189 -3.53 13.09 15.50
C ALA A 189 -2.96 11.96 16.38
N GLU A 190 -3.78 11.42 17.27
CA GLU A 190 -3.44 10.29 18.14
C GLU A 190 -3.34 9.00 17.34
N LEU A 191 -4.35 8.71 16.50
CA LEU A 191 -4.37 7.56 15.60
C LEU A 191 -3.13 7.54 14.71
N ARG A 192 -2.79 8.68 14.09
CA ARG A 192 -1.62 8.81 13.21
C ARG A 192 -0.31 8.59 13.96
N ARG A 193 -0.21 9.02 15.22
CA ARG A 193 0.98 8.75 16.04
C ARG A 193 1.15 7.25 16.30
N GLN A 194 0.07 6.54 16.64
CA GLN A 194 0.10 5.09 16.84
C GLN A 194 0.35 4.32 15.53
N ALA A 195 -0.17 4.81 14.41
CA ALA A 195 -0.02 4.18 13.11
C ALA A 195 1.44 4.15 12.61
N LEU A 196 2.35 4.95 13.16
CA LEU A 196 3.76 4.98 12.74
C LEU A 196 4.43 3.60 12.98
N VAL A 197 4.98 2.99 11.93
CA VAL A 197 5.55 1.64 12.01
C VAL A 197 7.08 1.60 12.03
N ASN A 198 7.78 2.68 11.70
CA ASN A 198 9.23 2.64 11.48
C ASN A 198 10.04 2.01 12.62
N ALA A 199 9.73 2.33 13.88
CA ALA A 199 10.45 1.75 15.03
C ALA A 199 10.17 0.26 15.19
N ALA A 200 8.89 -0.15 15.10
CA ALA A 200 8.50 -1.55 15.19
C ALA A 200 9.06 -2.38 14.02
N ALA A 201 9.03 -1.84 12.80
CA ALA A 201 9.59 -2.48 11.61
C ALA A 201 11.11 -2.66 11.70
N LYS A 202 11.84 -1.68 12.23
CA LYS A 202 13.27 -1.79 12.51
C LYS A 202 13.58 -2.84 13.57
N SER A 203 12.76 -2.94 14.61
CA SER A 203 12.91 -3.94 15.66
C SER A 203 12.62 -5.35 15.13
N ALA A 204 11.56 -5.51 14.33
CA ALA A 204 11.18 -6.79 13.75
C ALA A 204 12.17 -7.25 12.66
N ASP A 205 12.59 -6.37 11.76
CA ASP A 205 13.54 -6.60 10.67
C ASP A 205 13.40 -7.94 9.92
N ARG A 206 14.14 -8.96 10.35
CA ARG A 206 14.16 -10.30 9.75
C ARG A 206 13.22 -11.32 10.39
N ASP A 207 12.50 -10.91 11.43
CA ASP A 207 11.56 -11.76 12.13
C ASP A 207 10.48 -12.29 11.15
N PRO A 208 10.21 -13.61 11.12
CA PRO A 208 9.17 -14.19 10.28
C PRO A 208 7.77 -13.62 10.58
N GLU A 209 7.55 -13.13 11.80
CA GLU A 209 6.33 -12.48 12.26
C GLU A 209 6.33 -10.96 12.03
N PHE A 210 7.17 -10.44 11.12
CA PHE A 210 7.30 -9.02 10.82
C PHE A 210 5.95 -8.31 10.67
N SER A 211 5.07 -8.84 9.83
CA SER A 211 3.73 -8.28 9.59
C SER A 211 2.88 -8.22 10.86
N ARG A 212 2.95 -9.23 11.73
CA ARG A 212 2.22 -9.24 12.99
C ARG A 212 2.80 -8.18 13.95
N ARG A 213 4.12 -8.11 14.08
CA ARG A 213 4.82 -7.19 14.99
C ARG A 213 4.61 -5.72 14.67
N ILE A 214 4.58 -5.33 13.39
CA ILE A 214 4.33 -3.94 13.02
C ILE A 214 2.89 -3.48 13.30
N ARG A 215 2.00 -4.38 13.74
CA ARG A 215 0.61 -4.11 14.11
C ARG A 215 0.34 -4.16 15.61
N GLU A 216 1.29 -4.65 16.40
CA GLU A 216 1.13 -4.73 17.87
C GLU A 216 0.88 -3.33 18.46
N GLU A 217 0.03 -3.25 19.49
CA GLU A 217 -0.28 -2.02 20.24
C GLU A 217 -0.83 -0.86 19.39
N ARG A 218 -1.47 -1.16 18.26
CA ARG A 218 -2.07 -0.16 17.36
C ARG A 218 -3.58 -0.29 17.31
N ALA A 219 -4.25 0.86 17.27
CA ALA A 219 -5.70 0.92 17.11
C ALA A 219 -6.17 0.11 15.88
N GLY A 220 -7.22 -0.69 16.06
CA GLY A 220 -7.80 -1.53 15.02
C GLY A 220 -7.14 -2.90 14.80
N PHE A 221 -6.07 -3.23 15.52
CA PHE A 221 -5.33 -4.50 15.34
C PHE A 221 -5.36 -5.46 16.55
N GLY A 222 -5.99 -5.07 17.66
CA GLY A 222 -6.17 -5.90 18.85
C GLY A 222 -7.39 -6.83 18.79
N ALA A 223 -7.63 -7.60 19.86
CA ALA A 223 -8.68 -8.63 19.95
C ALA A 223 -10.12 -8.10 19.81
N ASP A 224 -10.32 -6.77 19.89
CA ASP A 224 -11.62 -6.10 19.77
C ASP A 224 -11.85 -5.46 18.38
N GLY A 225 -11.09 -5.89 17.36
CA GLY A 225 -11.27 -5.50 15.94
C GLY A 225 -12.07 -6.52 15.15
#